data_AF-A0A518GNW5-F1
#
_entry.id   AF-A0A518GNW5-F1
#
_cell.length_a   1.000
_cell.length_b   1.000
_cell.length_c   1.000
_cell.angle_alpha   90.00
_cell.angle_beta   90.00
_cell.angle_gamma   90.00
#
_symmetry.space_group_name_H-M   'P 1'
#
loop_
_entity.id
_entity.type
_entity.pdbx_description
1 polymer ?
#
loop_
_entity_poly.entity_id
_entity_poly.type
_entity_poly.pdbx_seq_one_letter_code
_entity_poly.pdbx_strand_id
1 'polypeptide(L)'
;MPQSIPAGLTREHVLRTLSDLDAGIDHHFGKPTGYELVHDNKRYAPKAVVGLACRYSIERMLQPEEFSGGEAPGQANFVLRKLGFTVVKKADEEKETQTGKDWSENEVRLIVADYFDMLESELLGKTYKKSEHRKSLIPQLSGRSEGSIEFKHQNVSGVLVELGLPYIEGYKPRSNYQSILATQVEALLDQRPGFLQQMASAPVLNPTQPKLITKPNFDEVIEDPPEKIFAPSVTGKPWLTRKVRKMDFAERDAANRQLGKLGEQFVFELEKYRLLLAGRDDLAQKVVWASQDIGDGLGFDIISFDEADDSERMLEVKATGLGKFFPFYVTSNEVRCSEDIPQQYQLFRVFDFGRSPRLYILHGSLRELCQLEPVLYRAVI
;
A
#
# COMPACT_ATOMS: atom_id res chain seq x y z
N MET A 1 -5.42 18.90 13.09
CA MET A 1 -4.06 18.53 12.63
C MET A 1 -3.06 19.41 13.38
N PRO A 2 -1.88 18.90 13.80
CA PRO A 2 -0.84 19.74 14.39
C PRO A 2 -0.47 20.84 13.39
N GLN A 3 -0.42 22.08 13.86
CA GLN A 3 -0.14 23.26 13.05
C GLN A 3 1.37 23.39 12.78
N SER A 4 1.73 24.15 11.74
CA SER A 4 3.13 24.49 11.48
C SER A 4 3.68 25.38 12.58
N ILE A 5 4.97 25.21 12.92
CA ILE A 5 5.67 26.10 13.86
C ILE A 5 5.56 27.55 13.36
N PRO A 6 5.12 28.51 14.19
CA PRO A 6 5.03 29.92 13.81
C PRO A 6 6.37 30.49 13.34
N ALA A 7 6.32 31.42 12.38
CA ALA A 7 7.51 32.12 11.90
C ALA A 7 8.12 33.03 12.98
N GLY A 8 9.42 33.32 12.87
CA GLY A 8 10.14 34.22 13.79
C GLY A 8 11.09 33.53 14.76
N LEU A 9 11.20 32.19 14.73
CA LEU A 9 12.24 31.47 15.47
C LEU A 9 13.62 31.73 14.86
N THR A 10 14.59 32.15 15.67
CA THR A 10 15.98 32.43 15.27
C THR A 10 16.95 31.44 15.90
N ARG A 11 18.20 31.46 15.43
CA ARG A 11 19.27 30.63 15.98
C ARG A 11 19.56 30.98 17.44
N GLU A 12 19.50 32.26 17.80
CA GLU A 12 19.72 32.79 19.14
C GLU A 12 18.67 32.28 20.13
N HIS A 13 17.40 32.20 19.71
CA HIS A 13 16.33 31.65 20.55
C HIS A 13 16.59 30.18 20.91
N VAL A 14 17.04 29.40 19.93
CA VAL A 14 17.40 28.00 20.14
C VAL A 14 18.60 27.88 21.10
N LEU A 15 19.68 28.63 20.89
CA LEU A 15 20.86 28.61 21.77
C LEU A 15 20.50 28.95 23.22
N ARG A 16 19.65 29.96 23.42
CA ARG A 16 19.18 30.34 24.75
C ARG A 16 18.41 29.19 25.41
N THR A 17 17.49 28.58 24.67
CA THR A 17 16.74 27.40 25.15
C THR A 17 17.65 26.22 25.48
N LEU A 18 18.73 25.98 24.74
CA LEU A 18 19.70 24.94 25.09
C LEU A 18 20.38 25.23 26.43
N SER A 19 20.74 26.49 26.69
CA SER A 19 21.25 26.91 27.99
C SER A 19 20.23 26.73 29.12
N ASP A 20 18.95 26.96 28.85
CA ASP A 20 17.88 26.78 29.86
C ASP A 20 17.62 25.29 30.16
N LEU A 21 17.67 24.44 29.13
CA LEU A 21 17.59 22.98 29.27
C LEU A 21 18.78 22.45 30.06
N ASP A 22 19.98 22.97 29.81
CA ASP A 22 21.17 22.65 30.59
C ASP A 22 21.06 23.10 32.06
N ALA A 23 20.35 24.20 32.31
CA ALA A 23 20.05 24.69 33.66
C ALA A 23 18.90 23.93 34.36
N GLY A 24 18.29 22.93 33.69
CA GLY A 24 17.26 22.07 34.27
C GLY A 24 15.86 22.68 34.29
N ILE A 25 15.52 23.51 33.31
CA ILE A 25 14.15 24.05 33.18
C ILE A 25 13.11 22.93 33.07
N ASP A 26 12.01 23.05 33.83
CA ASP A 26 10.90 22.11 33.77
C ASP A 26 10.07 22.27 32.48
N HIS A 27 9.63 21.15 31.90
CA HIS A 27 8.83 21.13 30.68
C HIS A 27 8.07 19.81 30.48
N HIS A 28 6.96 19.85 29.73
CA HIS A 28 6.10 18.68 29.48
C HIS A 28 6.46 17.87 28.22
N PHE A 29 7.57 18.16 27.55
CA PHE A 29 8.00 17.42 26.37
C PHE A 29 8.64 16.06 26.72
N GLY A 30 8.19 15.00 26.05
CA GLY A 30 8.76 13.66 26.20
C GLY A 30 10.15 13.50 25.58
N LYS A 31 10.80 12.36 25.88
CA LYS A 31 12.10 11.97 25.32
C LYS A 31 12.05 11.86 23.78
N PRO A 32 13.16 12.15 23.07
CA PRO A 32 13.20 12.01 21.62
C PRO A 32 13.13 10.54 21.19
N THR A 33 12.24 10.23 20.24
CA THR A 33 11.97 8.85 19.79
C THR A 33 12.64 8.45 18.48
N GLY A 34 13.11 9.41 17.67
CA GLY A 34 13.72 9.13 16.37
C GLY A 34 14.87 10.05 15.97
N TYR A 35 14.87 11.29 16.46
CA TYR A 35 15.89 12.30 16.14
C TYR A 35 16.33 13.04 17.39
N GLU A 36 17.60 13.41 17.42
CA GLU A 36 18.20 14.19 18.49
C GLU A 36 18.94 15.38 17.89
N LEU A 37 18.77 16.54 18.52
CA LEU A 37 19.57 17.72 18.24
C LEU A 37 20.92 17.56 18.95
N VAL A 38 22.03 17.70 18.24
CA VAL A 38 23.39 17.64 18.79
C VAL A 38 23.97 19.05 18.85
N HIS A 39 24.38 19.49 20.03
CA HIS A 39 25.07 20.75 20.24
C HIS A 39 26.04 20.62 21.42
N ASP A 40 27.28 21.09 21.27
CA ASP A 40 28.35 21.03 22.29
C ASP A 40 28.50 19.66 22.96
N ASN A 41 28.51 18.60 22.14
CA ASN A 41 28.61 17.20 22.56
C ASN A 41 27.46 16.70 23.47
N LYS A 42 26.37 17.45 23.56
CA LYS A 42 25.12 17.09 24.23
C LYS A 42 24.01 16.80 23.22
N ARG A 43 23.01 16.03 23.66
CA ARG A 43 21.86 15.60 22.86
C ARG A 43 20.57 16.12 23.48
N TYR A 44 19.71 16.71 22.66
CA TYR A 44 18.46 17.33 23.08
C TYR A 44 17.28 16.81 22.26
N ALA A 45 16.09 16.83 22.84
CA ALA A 45 14.87 16.50 22.12
C ALA A 45 14.49 17.65 21.17
N PRO A 46 14.46 17.44 19.83
CA PRO A 46 14.18 18.52 18.87
C PRO A 46 12.85 19.24 19.13
N LYS A 47 11.83 18.47 19.52
CA LYS A 47 10.50 18.99 19.83
C LYS A 47 10.48 19.85 21.09
N ALA A 48 11.18 19.43 22.15
CA ALA A 48 11.29 20.22 23.37
C ALA A 48 11.99 21.56 23.10
N VAL A 49 13.11 21.51 22.36
CA VAL A 49 13.91 22.69 22.02
C VAL A 49 13.07 23.70 21.25
N VAL A 50 12.38 23.28 20.19
CA VAL A 50 11.56 24.20 19.39
C VAL A 50 10.38 24.74 20.21
N GLY A 51 9.66 23.87 20.92
CA GLY A 51 8.46 24.29 21.65
C GLY A 51 8.76 25.29 22.77
N LEU A 52 9.91 25.12 23.45
CA LEU A 52 10.39 26.05 24.46
C LEU A 52 10.95 27.33 23.82
N ALA A 53 11.70 27.23 22.72
CA ALA A 53 12.30 28.38 22.06
C ALA A 53 11.27 29.36 21.48
N CYS A 54 10.06 28.87 21.17
CA CYS A 54 8.93 29.73 20.78
C CYS A 54 8.58 30.80 21.83
N ARG A 55 8.91 30.61 23.12
CA ARG A 55 8.70 31.66 24.13
C ARG A 55 9.46 32.95 23.85
N TYR A 56 10.55 32.86 23.10
CA TYR A 56 11.37 34.01 22.73
C TYR A 56 10.90 34.68 21.44
N SER A 57 10.12 34.00 20.60
CA SER A 57 9.61 34.56 19.34
C SER A 57 8.14 34.99 19.40
N ILE A 58 7.31 34.24 20.15
CA ILE A 58 5.85 34.44 20.21
C ILE A 58 5.34 34.57 21.66
N GLU A 59 6.25 34.85 22.60
CA GLU A 59 5.95 35.10 24.03
C GLU A 59 5.21 33.96 24.76
N ARG A 60 5.12 32.77 24.15
CA ARG A 60 4.59 31.55 24.77
C ARG A 60 5.33 30.31 24.32
N MET A 61 5.31 29.28 25.16
CA MET A 61 5.75 27.94 24.77
C MET A 61 4.64 27.27 23.95
N LEU A 62 5.04 26.46 22.96
CA LEU A 62 4.12 25.55 22.29
C LEU A 62 3.96 24.28 23.13
N GLN A 63 2.79 23.67 23.08
CA GLN A 63 2.53 22.35 23.64
C GLN A 63 2.91 21.25 22.64
N PRO A 64 3.21 20.01 23.10
CA PRO A 64 3.56 18.91 22.21
C PRO A 64 2.51 18.62 21.13
N GLU A 65 1.23 18.86 21.37
CA GLU A 65 0.14 18.55 20.43
C GLU A 65 -0.01 19.63 19.33
N GLU A 66 0.55 20.82 19.54
CA GLU A 66 0.38 21.96 18.63
C GLU A 66 1.21 21.83 17.35
N PHE A 67 2.26 21.01 17.33
CA PHE A 67 3.17 20.87 16.18
C PHE A 67 3.81 19.48 16.07
N SER A 68 4.35 19.17 14.89
CA SER A 68 5.05 17.90 14.63
C SER A 68 6.57 18.02 14.75
N GLY A 69 7.21 16.95 15.20
CA GLY A 69 8.66 16.85 15.34
C GLY A 69 9.41 16.42 14.08
N GLY A 70 8.72 16.15 12.96
CA GLY A 70 9.34 15.56 11.78
C GLY A 70 10.18 16.52 10.91
N GLU A 71 10.45 16.08 9.68
CA GLU A 71 11.38 16.73 8.72
C GLU A 71 10.65 17.55 7.62
N ALA A 72 9.31 17.62 7.62
CA ALA A 72 8.59 18.42 6.62
C ALA A 72 8.67 19.93 6.94
N PRO A 73 8.47 20.83 5.95
CA PRO A 73 8.46 22.27 6.19
C PRO A 73 7.54 22.69 7.34
N GLY A 74 8.06 23.48 8.27
CA GLY A 74 7.33 23.92 9.47
C GLY A 74 7.28 22.90 10.62
N GLN A 75 8.02 21.79 10.53
CA GLN A 75 8.21 20.81 11.62
C GLN A 75 9.56 20.99 12.33
N ALA A 76 9.69 20.43 13.53
CA ALA A 76 10.80 20.76 14.44
C ALA A 76 12.19 20.47 13.83
N ASN A 77 12.40 19.30 13.23
CA ASN A 77 13.71 18.95 12.67
C ASN A 77 14.03 19.84 11.46
N PHE A 78 13.05 20.08 10.60
CA PHE A 78 13.21 20.98 9.45
C PHE A 78 13.64 22.38 9.89
N VAL A 79 12.97 22.95 10.89
CA VAL A 79 13.26 24.30 11.40
C VAL A 79 14.67 24.34 12.01
N LEU A 80 15.05 23.37 12.84
CA LEU A 80 16.38 23.32 13.44
C LEU A 80 17.50 23.21 12.40
N ARG A 81 17.34 22.35 11.38
CA ARG A 81 18.30 22.25 10.27
C ARG A 81 18.41 23.56 9.49
N LYS A 82 17.26 24.21 9.20
CA LYS A 82 17.23 25.50 8.52
C LYS A 82 17.95 26.59 9.32
N LEU A 83 17.94 26.52 10.65
CA LEU A 83 18.67 27.40 11.55
C LEU A 83 20.15 27.02 11.75
N GLY A 84 20.65 26.02 11.01
CA GLY A 84 22.05 25.62 11.02
C GLY A 84 22.44 24.65 12.14
N PHE A 85 21.47 23.97 12.76
CA PHE A 85 21.74 22.97 13.78
C PHE A 85 21.82 21.55 13.23
N THR A 86 22.66 20.74 13.88
CA THR A 86 22.86 19.33 13.55
C THR A 86 21.81 18.46 14.23
N VAL A 87 20.81 18.01 13.48
CA VAL A 87 19.87 16.99 13.94
C VAL A 87 20.31 15.64 13.39
N VAL A 88 20.60 14.68 14.26
CA VAL A 88 20.99 13.32 13.90
C VAL A 88 19.84 12.36 14.16
N LYS A 89 19.73 11.31 13.36
CA LYS A 89 18.87 10.19 13.70
C LYS A 89 19.47 9.54 14.95
N LYS A 90 18.63 9.25 15.94
CA LYS A 90 19.09 8.52 17.13
C LYS A 90 19.60 7.15 16.63
N ALA A 91 20.86 6.83 16.90
CA ALA A 91 21.39 5.50 16.62
C ALA A 91 20.53 4.49 17.39
N ASP A 92 20.33 3.29 16.84
CA ASP A 92 19.50 2.23 17.43
C ASP A 92 20.15 1.68 18.72
N GLU A 93 20.26 2.50 19.76
CA GLU A 93 20.41 2.09 21.14
C GLU A 93 19.01 1.95 21.72
N GLU A 94 18.60 0.68 21.79
CA GLU A 94 17.60 0.09 22.68
C GLU A 94 16.38 0.98 22.97
N LYS A 95 15.37 0.82 22.12
CA LYS A 95 13.99 1.20 22.43
C LYS A 95 13.43 0.29 23.52
N GLU A 96 13.59 0.66 24.79
CA GLU A 96 12.59 0.39 25.82
C GLU A 96 11.55 1.55 25.75
N THR A 97 10.24 1.38 25.64
CA THR A 97 9.36 0.30 26.10
C THR A 97 8.17 0.23 25.14
N GLN A 98 8.07 -0.84 24.35
CA GLN A 98 6.78 -1.38 23.94
C GLN A 98 6.59 -2.63 24.78
N THR A 99 5.46 -2.71 25.48
CA THR A 99 5.08 -3.87 26.29
C THR A 99 4.96 -5.09 25.37
N GLY A 100 6.04 -5.84 25.21
CA GLY A 100 6.12 -7.04 24.41
C GLY A 100 7.58 -7.40 24.17
N LYS A 101 8.01 -8.55 24.70
CA LYS A 101 9.32 -9.17 24.46
C LYS A 101 9.73 -9.00 22.99
N ASP A 102 10.98 -8.65 22.67
CA ASP A 102 11.40 -8.57 21.26
C ASP A 102 11.24 -9.94 20.57
N TRP A 103 10.79 -9.93 19.31
CA TRP A 103 10.65 -11.13 18.50
C TRP A 103 12.04 -11.66 18.12
N SER A 104 12.36 -12.86 18.57
CA SER A 104 13.60 -13.55 18.20
C SER A 104 13.58 -13.98 16.74
N GLU A 105 14.77 -14.17 16.15
CA GLU A 105 14.92 -14.67 14.78
C GLU A 105 14.18 -16.00 14.58
N ASN A 106 14.25 -16.93 15.55
CA ASN A 106 13.55 -18.21 15.47
C ASN A 106 12.03 -18.04 15.46
N GLU A 107 11.47 -17.17 16.31
CA GLU A 107 10.03 -16.90 16.31
C GLU A 107 9.58 -16.31 14.97
N VAL A 108 10.36 -15.37 14.41
CA VAL A 108 10.08 -14.76 13.11
C VAL A 108 10.12 -15.81 12.00
N ARG A 109 11.13 -16.67 11.98
CA ARG A 109 11.26 -17.77 11.01
C ARG A 109 10.07 -18.72 11.06
N LEU A 110 9.62 -19.11 12.26
CA LEU A 110 8.47 -20.00 12.44
C LEU A 110 7.17 -19.35 11.94
N ILE A 111 6.98 -18.07 12.23
CA ILE A 111 5.82 -17.30 11.74
C ILE A 111 5.82 -17.18 10.22
N VAL A 112 6.97 -16.88 9.62
CA VAL A 112 7.09 -16.78 8.16
C VAL A 112 6.83 -18.13 7.51
N ALA A 113 7.34 -19.24 8.06
CA ALA A 113 7.05 -20.58 7.55
C ALA A 113 5.55 -20.93 7.63
N ASP A 114 4.91 -20.75 8.79
CA ASP A 114 3.48 -21.00 8.99
C ASP A 114 2.61 -20.16 8.03
N TYR A 115 2.98 -18.89 7.84
CA TYR A 115 2.30 -18.02 6.89
C TYR A 115 2.38 -18.56 5.46
N PHE A 116 3.54 -19.02 5.01
CA PHE A 116 3.71 -19.50 3.64
C PHE A 116 3.00 -20.84 3.39
N ASP A 117 2.88 -21.70 4.40
CA ASP A 117 2.12 -22.95 4.30
C ASP A 117 0.59 -22.65 4.17
N MET A 118 0.10 -21.63 4.89
CA MET A 118 -1.25 -21.11 4.70
C MET A 118 -1.44 -20.45 3.33
N LEU A 119 -0.47 -19.63 2.88
CA LEU A 119 -0.52 -18.95 1.59
C LEU A 119 -0.57 -19.96 0.45
N GLU A 120 0.27 -21.00 0.48
CA GLU A 120 0.22 -22.08 -0.52
C GLU A 120 -1.15 -22.75 -0.55
N SER A 121 -1.72 -23.06 0.62
CA SER A 121 -3.06 -23.64 0.73
C SER A 121 -4.11 -22.72 0.11
N GLU A 122 -4.07 -21.42 0.43
CA GLU A 122 -4.99 -20.41 -0.11
C GLU A 122 -4.91 -20.31 -1.63
N LEU A 123 -3.71 -20.19 -2.19
CA LEU A 123 -3.51 -20.03 -3.62
C LEU A 123 -3.92 -21.28 -4.42
N LEU A 124 -3.71 -22.46 -3.84
CA LEU A 124 -4.16 -23.74 -4.40
C LEU A 124 -5.66 -24.02 -4.19
N GLY A 125 -6.39 -23.14 -3.49
CA GLY A 125 -7.81 -23.33 -3.17
C GLY A 125 -8.07 -24.44 -2.14
N LYS A 126 -7.06 -24.84 -1.37
CA LYS A 126 -7.20 -25.80 -0.27
C LYS A 126 -7.78 -25.09 0.96
N THR A 127 -8.63 -25.79 1.69
CA THR A 127 -9.19 -25.28 2.95
C THR A 127 -8.13 -25.27 4.04
N TYR A 128 -8.06 -24.18 4.80
CA TYR A 128 -7.22 -24.05 5.98
C TYR A 128 -7.92 -23.13 7.00
N LYS A 129 -7.50 -23.20 8.27
CA LYS A 129 -8.07 -22.37 9.34
C LYS A 129 -6.98 -21.59 10.06
N LYS A 130 -7.00 -20.27 9.88
CA LYS A 130 -6.08 -19.32 10.55
C LYS A 130 -5.97 -19.55 12.07
N SER A 131 -7.06 -19.91 12.73
CA SER A 131 -7.07 -20.18 14.18
C SER A 131 -6.36 -21.47 14.57
N GLU A 132 -6.42 -22.52 13.75
CA GLU A 132 -5.70 -23.78 13.99
C GLU A 132 -4.19 -23.59 13.82
N HIS A 133 -3.77 -22.88 12.77
CA HIS A 133 -2.37 -22.49 12.56
C HIS A 133 -1.81 -21.71 13.75
N ARG A 134 -2.49 -20.64 14.19
CA ARG A 134 -2.07 -19.89 15.39
C ARG A 134 -1.96 -20.78 16.63
N LYS A 135 -2.95 -21.63 16.90
CA LYS A 135 -2.93 -22.55 18.05
C LYS A 135 -1.76 -23.53 18.00
N SER A 136 -1.40 -24.01 16.82
CA SER A 136 -0.25 -24.90 16.61
C SER A 136 1.09 -24.20 16.83
N LEU A 137 1.14 -22.88 16.60
CA LEU A 137 2.36 -22.09 16.67
C LEU A 137 2.66 -21.58 18.09
N ILE A 138 1.63 -21.28 18.90
CA ILE A 138 1.76 -20.75 20.27
C ILE A 138 2.80 -21.51 21.14
N PRO A 139 2.81 -22.85 21.20
CA PRO A 139 3.75 -23.58 22.05
C PRO A 139 5.22 -23.32 21.69
N GLN A 140 5.49 -22.86 20.46
CA GLN A 140 6.83 -22.62 19.93
C GLN A 140 7.27 -21.17 20.06
N LEU A 141 6.37 -20.26 20.45
CA LEU A 141 6.58 -18.82 20.43
C LEU A 141 6.62 -18.21 21.83
N SER A 142 7.44 -18.74 22.75
CA SER A 142 7.84 -18.04 23.99
C SER A 142 6.77 -17.20 24.73
N GLY A 143 5.53 -17.70 24.85
CA GLY A 143 4.42 -17.00 25.53
C GLY A 143 3.71 -15.92 24.71
N ARG A 144 3.81 -15.91 23.38
CA ARG A 144 3.03 -15.01 22.49
C ARG A 144 1.55 -15.37 22.51
N SER A 145 0.71 -14.33 22.46
CA SER A 145 -0.74 -14.47 22.31
C SER A 145 -1.16 -14.68 20.86
N GLU A 146 -2.36 -15.26 20.63
CA GLU A 146 -2.93 -15.36 19.27
C GLU A 146 -2.97 -14.01 18.54
N GLY A 147 -3.36 -12.93 19.24
CA GLY A 147 -3.40 -11.59 18.66
C GLY A 147 -2.02 -11.08 18.24
N SER A 148 -0.96 -11.43 18.98
CA SER A 148 0.42 -11.09 18.61
C SER A 148 0.85 -11.81 17.32
N ILE A 149 0.45 -13.07 17.16
CA ILE A 149 0.74 -13.88 15.97
C ILE A 149 -0.02 -13.32 14.76
N GLU A 150 -1.31 -13.04 14.92
CA GLU A 150 -2.14 -12.44 13.87
C GLU A 150 -1.59 -11.08 13.41
N PHE A 151 -1.17 -10.23 14.34
CA PHE A 151 -0.53 -8.96 14.00
C PHE A 151 0.77 -9.19 13.21
N LYS A 152 1.57 -10.20 13.59
CA LYS A 152 2.80 -10.53 12.86
C LYS A 152 2.50 -11.08 11.46
N HIS A 153 1.42 -11.86 11.26
CA HIS A 153 0.97 -12.28 9.92
C HIS A 153 0.56 -11.09 9.05
N GLN A 154 -0.10 -10.08 9.62
CA GLN A 154 -0.39 -8.83 8.89
C GLN A 154 0.90 -8.09 8.48
N ASN A 155 1.95 -8.15 9.30
CA ASN A 155 3.27 -7.63 8.93
C ASN A 155 3.91 -8.44 7.79
N VAL A 156 3.77 -9.78 7.78
CA VAL A 156 4.23 -10.61 6.64
C VAL A 156 3.52 -10.20 5.36
N SER A 157 2.19 -10.00 5.39
CA SER A 157 1.44 -9.45 4.24
C SER A 157 2.00 -8.10 3.79
N GLY A 158 2.41 -7.23 4.73
CA GLY A 158 3.07 -5.96 4.43
C GLY A 158 4.36 -6.13 3.62
N VAL A 159 5.24 -7.02 4.07
CA VAL A 159 6.49 -7.36 3.34
C VAL A 159 6.17 -7.88 1.94
N LEU A 160 5.20 -8.79 1.81
CA LEU A 160 4.86 -9.41 0.53
C LEU A 160 4.32 -8.37 -0.47
N VAL A 161 3.46 -7.45 -0.03
CA VAL A 161 2.98 -6.34 -0.87
C VAL A 161 4.15 -5.47 -1.35
N GLU A 162 5.08 -5.11 -0.48
CA GLU A 162 6.26 -4.31 -0.87
C GLU A 162 7.18 -5.04 -1.86
N LEU A 163 7.19 -6.38 -1.82
CA LEU A 163 7.90 -7.22 -2.77
C LEU A 163 7.11 -7.52 -4.05
N GLY A 164 5.86 -7.06 -4.16
CA GLY A 164 4.97 -7.38 -5.29
C GLY A 164 4.51 -8.85 -5.34
N LEU A 165 4.45 -9.53 -4.19
CA LEU A 165 4.12 -10.95 -4.05
C LEU A 165 2.73 -11.16 -3.42
N PRO A 166 1.99 -12.23 -3.81
CA PRO A 166 0.68 -12.54 -3.24
C PRO A 166 0.71 -12.69 -1.72
N TYR A 167 -0.36 -12.26 -1.07
CA TYR A 167 -0.52 -12.33 0.38
C TYR A 167 -1.88 -12.94 0.73
N ILE A 168 -2.02 -13.38 1.99
CA ILE A 168 -3.28 -13.94 2.50
C ILE A 168 -4.31 -12.82 2.70
N GLU A 169 -5.42 -12.87 1.95
CA GLU A 169 -6.44 -11.80 1.93
C GLU A 169 -6.92 -11.43 3.34
N GLY A 170 -7.18 -12.45 4.15
CA GLY A 170 -7.67 -12.30 5.51
C GLY A 170 -6.65 -11.79 6.52
N TYR A 171 -5.44 -11.41 6.08
CA TYR A 171 -4.42 -10.71 6.87
C TYR A 171 -4.08 -9.38 6.18
N LYS A 172 -4.85 -8.33 6.51
CA LYS A 172 -4.66 -6.97 5.95
C LYS A 172 -3.19 -6.51 6.12
N PRO A 173 -2.50 -6.12 5.03
CA PRO A 173 -1.10 -5.68 5.08
C PRO A 173 -0.84 -4.52 6.07
N ARG A 174 0.28 -4.59 6.81
CA ARG A 174 0.75 -3.55 7.73
C ARG A 174 2.23 -3.26 7.49
N SER A 175 2.57 -2.02 7.11
CA SER A 175 3.92 -1.59 6.69
C SER A 175 4.89 -1.25 7.81
N ASN A 176 4.44 -1.17 9.07
CA ASN A 176 5.35 -0.94 10.21
C ASN A 176 5.82 -2.28 10.78
N TYR A 177 6.90 -2.84 10.22
CA TYR A 177 7.46 -4.13 10.63
C TYR A 177 8.98 -4.05 10.83
N GLN A 178 9.52 -5.01 11.60
CA GLN A 178 10.97 -5.12 11.85
C GLN A 178 11.70 -5.63 10.60
N SER A 179 12.88 -5.09 10.29
CA SER A 179 13.69 -5.48 9.12
C SER A 179 13.98 -6.97 9.04
N ILE A 180 14.15 -7.65 10.19
CA ILE A 180 14.35 -9.09 10.28
C ILE A 180 13.22 -9.90 9.64
N LEU A 181 11.99 -9.37 9.62
CA LEU A 181 10.86 -10.03 8.98
C LEU A 181 11.04 -10.09 7.47
N ALA A 182 11.46 -8.99 6.85
CA ALA A 182 11.78 -8.96 5.43
C ALA A 182 12.93 -9.93 5.12
N THR A 183 14.01 -9.90 5.91
CA THR A 183 15.14 -10.83 5.74
C THR A 183 14.70 -12.30 5.78
N GLN A 184 13.83 -12.69 6.71
CA GLN A 184 13.36 -14.08 6.82
C GLN A 184 12.40 -14.47 5.68
N VAL A 185 11.59 -13.53 5.18
CA VAL A 185 10.76 -13.76 3.98
C VAL A 185 11.65 -14.00 2.75
N GLU A 186 12.70 -13.19 2.56
CA GLU A 186 13.66 -13.40 1.47
C GLU A 186 14.39 -14.74 1.61
N ALA A 187 14.89 -15.05 2.82
CA ALA A 187 15.59 -16.30 3.07
C ALA A 187 14.71 -17.53 2.82
N LEU A 188 13.41 -17.48 3.16
CA LEU A 188 12.49 -18.57 2.87
C LEU A 188 12.29 -18.75 1.35
N LEU A 189 12.12 -17.65 0.61
CA LEU A 189 11.97 -17.70 -0.84
C LEU A 189 13.22 -18.26 -1.53
N ASP A 190 14.41 -17.90 -1.05
CA ASP A 190 15.68 -18.44 -1.54
C ASP A 190 15.81 -19.95 -1.28
N GLN A 191 15.24 -20.45 -0.17
CA GLN A 191 15.21 -21.87 0.18
C GLN A 191 14.14 -22.67 -0.58
N ARG A 192 13.15 -22.01 -1.20
CA ARG A 192 12.08 -22.65 -1.98
C ARG A 192 12.12 -22.20 -3.45
N PRO A 193 13.18 -22.55 -4.20
CA PRO A 193 13.28 -22.17 -5.61
C PRO A 193 12.11 -22.74 -6.40
N GLY A 194 11.47 -21.91 -7.22
CA GLY A 194 10.30 -22.30 -8.02
C GLY A 194 8.94 -22.12 -7.32
N PHE A 195 8.89 -21.83 -6.02
CA PHE A 195 7.63 -21.58 -5.29
C PHE A 195 6.78 -20.53 -5.99
N LEU A 196 7.37 -19.38 -6.34
CA LEU A 196 6.65 -18.30 -7.04
C LEU A 196 6.11 -18.73 -8.41
N GLN A 197 6.87 -19.55 -9.16
CA GLN A 197 6.43 -20.05 -10.47
C GLN A 197 5.28 -21.04 -10.35
N GLN A 198 5.34 -21.92 -9.36
CA GLN A 198 4.24 -22.83 -9.03
C GLN A 198 2.99 -22.06 -8.62
N MET A 199 3.12 -21.09 -7.72
CA MET A 199 2.02 -20.27 -7.24
C MET A 199 1.41 -19.39 -8.34
N ALA A 200 2.22 -18.89 -9.28
CA ALA A 200 1.74 -18.13 -10.43
C ALA A 200 0.82 -18.94 -11.36
N SER A 201 0.86 -20.28 -11.29
CA SER A 201 -0.04 -21.18 -12.03
C SER A 201 -1.22 -21.65 -11.19
N ALA A 202 -1.30 -21.25 -9.92
CA ALA A 202 -2.33 -21.69 -9.00
C ALA A 202 -3.71 -21.10 -9.39
N PRO A 203 -4.82 -21.84 -9.15
CA PRO A 203 -6.15 -21.44 -9.63
C PRO A 203 -6.62 -20.05 -9.17
N VAL A 204 -6.19 -19.60 -7.99
CA VAL A 204 -6.54 -18.27 -7.47
C VAL A 204 -5.88 -17.16 -8.28
N LEU A 205 -4.62 -17.34 -8.71
CA LEU A 205 -3.86 -16.32 -9.45
C LEU A 205 -4.01 -16.45 -10.96
N ASN A 206 -4.32 -17.65 -11.46
CA ASN A 206 -4.53 -17.90 -12.88
C ASN A 206 -5.91 -18.56 -13.12
N PRO A 207 -7.01 -17.83 -12.88
CA PRO A 207 -8.35 -18.35 -13.10
C PRO A 207 -8.61 -18.59 -14.59
N THR A 208 -9.27 -19.71 -14.89
CA THR A 208 -9.58 -20.11 -16.27
C THR A 208 -11.07 -20.06 -16.61
N GLN A 209 -11.92 -19.81 -15.62
CA GLN A 209 -13.37 -19.84 -15.75
C GLN A 209 -13.99 -18.48 -15.37
N PRO A 210 -15.10 -18.09 -16.03
CA PRO A 210 -15.85 -16.90 -15.66
C PRO A 210 -16.48 -17.04 -14.28
N LYS A 211 -16.61 -15.91 -13.60
CA LYS A 211 -17.33 -15.81 -12.33
C LYS A 211 -18.73 -15.28 -12.63
N LEU A 212 -19.73 -16.15 -12.46
CA LEU A 212 -21.12 -15.80 -12.70
C LEU A 212 -21.66 -14.96 -11.55
N ILE A 213 -22.37 -13.89 -11.92
CA ILE A 213 -23.13 -13.08 -11.00
C ILE A 213 -24.61 -13.45 -11.17
N THR A 214 -25.20 -14.12 -10.18
CA THR A 214 -26.63 -14.51 -10.25
C THR A 214 -27.55 -13.46 -9.63
N LYS A 215 -27.09 -12.79 -8.55
CA LYS A 215 -27.70 -11.60 -7.92
C LYS A 215 -26.58 -10.83 -7.19
N PRO A 216 -25.87 -9.88 -7.82
CA PRO A 216 -24.87 -9.10 -7.13
C PRO A 216 -25.56 -8.25 -6.07
N ASN A 217 -25.09 -8.37 -4.83
CA ASN A 217 -25.21 -7.26 -3.90
C ASN A 217 -24.08 -6.28 -4.26
N PHE A 218 -24.41 -5.14 -4.84
CA PHE A 218 -23.41 -4.15 -5.28
C PHE A 218 -22.55 -3.67 -4.10
N ASP A 219 -23.13 -3.60 -2.89
CA ASP A 219 -22.41 -3.24 -1.67
C ASP A 219 -21.36 -4.28 -1.23
N GLU A 220 -21.45 -5.53 -1.72
CA GLU A 220 -20.48 -6.58 -1.45
C GLU A 220 -19.42 -6.71 -2.56
N VAL A 221 -19.76 -6.31 -3.78
CA VAL A 221 -18.88 -6.40 -4.95
C VAL A 221 -18.04 -5.14 -5.09
N ILE A 222 -18.60 -3.97 -4.81
CA ILE A 222 -17.93 -2.67 -4.95
C ILE A 222 -17.39 -2.23 -3.60
N GLU A 223 -16.08 -2.02 -3.53
CA GLU A 223 -15.39 -1.50 -2.36
C GLU A 223 -14.77 -0.13 -2.65
N ASP A 224 -14.49 0.62 -1.58
CA ASP A 224 -13.66 1.81 -1.67
C ASP A 224 -12.23 1.48 -2.15
N PRO A 225 -11.64 2.36 -2.99
CA PRO A 225 -10.26 2.22 -3.41
C PRO A 225 -9.31 2.25 -2.19
N PRO A 226 -8.17 1.53 -2.23
CA PRO A 226 -7.20 1.57 -1.15
C PRO A 226 -6.62 2.98 -0.97
N GLU A 227 -6.40 3.41 0.28
CA GLU A 227 -5.78 4.71 0.58
C GLU A 227 -4.39 4.88 -0.08
N LYS A 228 -3.64 3.77 -0.18
CA LYS A 228 -2.30 3.72 -0.78
C LYS A 228 -2.05 2.36 -1.42
N ILE A 229 -1.44 2.40 -2.60
CA ILE A 229 -0.82 1.26 -3.28
C ILE A 229 0.70 1.46 -3.19
N PHE A 230 1.43 0.42 -2.79
CA PHE A 230 2.88 0.46 -2.77
C PHE A 230 3.39 -0.10 -4.11
N ALA A 231 4.01 0.75 -4.92
CA ALA A 231 4.84 0.28 -6.01
C ALA A 231 6.10 -0.37 -5.41
N PRO A 232 6.51 -1.56 -5.87
CA PRO A 232 7.78 -2.16 -5.45
C PRO A 232 8.90 -1.15 -5.68
N SER A 233 9.65 -0.81 -4.63
CA SER A 233 10.69 0.20 -4.79
C SER A 233 11.75 -0.32 -5.77
N VAL A 234 11.92 0.34 -6.92
CA VAL A 234 13.06 0.12 -7.81
C VAL A 234 14.27 0.85 -7.23
N THR A 235 14.61 0.57 -5.96
CA THR A 235 15.76 1.16 -5.31
C THR A 235 17.02 0.42 -5.73
N GLY A 236 17.59 0.85 -6.84
CA GLY A 236 18.88 0.39 -7.33
C GLY A 236 18.92 0.30 -8.84
N LYS A 237 20.13 0.33 -9.39
CA LYS A 237 20.40 -0.05 -10.77
C LYS A 237 20.53 -1.58 -10.79
N PRO A 238 19.52 -2.36 -11.26
CA PRO A 238 19.56 -3.82 -11.15
C PRO A 238 20.77 -4.43 -11.86
N TRP A 239 21.25 -3.78 -12.93
CA TRP A 239 22.47 -4.14 -13.65
C TRP A 239 23.77 -3.95 -12.84
N LEU A 240 23.72 -3.22 -11.72
CA LEU A 240 24.85 -3.09 -10.78
C LEU A 240 24.81 -4.14 -9.68
N THR A 241 23.63 -4.53 -9.19
CA THR A 241 23.50 -5.43 -8.04
C THR A 241 23.47 -6.91 -8.43
N ARG A 242 23.23 -7.24 -9.71
CA ARG A 242 23.03 -8.60 -10.22
C ARG A 242 22.02 -9.42 -9.41
N LYS A 243 21.15 -8.76 -8.62
CA LYS A 243 20.05 -9.42 -7.93
C LYS A 243 19.04 -9.84 -8.98
N VAL A 244 18.65 -11.10 -8.95
CA VAL A 244 17.56 -11.63 -9.78
C VAL A 244 16.31 -10.82 -9.48
N ARG A 245 15.69 -10.24 -10.53
CA ARG A 245 14.39 -9.59 -10.39
C ARG A 245 13.39 -10.65 -9.89
N LYS A 246 12.77 -10.41 -8.74
CA LYS A 246 11.64 -11.26 -8.29
C LYS A 246 10.50 -11.14 -9.32
N MET A 247 9.67 -12.18 -9.43
CA MET A 247 8.55 -12.22 -10.37
C MET A 247 7.60 -11.04 -10.10
N ASP A 248 7.33 -10.22 -11.12
CA ASP A 248 6.32 -9.16 -11.05
C ASP A 248 4.95 -9.75 -11.40
N PHE A 249 4.12 -9.99 -10.39
CA PHE A 249 2.79 -10.53 -10.58
C PHE A 249 1.83 -9.53 -11.23
N ALA A 250 2.03 -8.22 -11.04
CA ALA A 250 1.19 -7.21 -11.67
C ALA A 250 1.48 -7.12 -13.18
N GLU A 251 2.74 -7.22 -13.59
CA GLU A 251 3.13 -7.29 -15.00
C GLU A 251 2.60 -8.57 -15.65
N ARG A 252 2.71 -9.70 -14.94
CA ARG A 252 2.16 -10.99 -15.38
C ARG A 252 0.66 -10.92 -15.61
N ASP A 253 -0.10 -10.37 -14.66
CA ASP A 253 -1.56 -10.25 -14.76
C ASP A 253 -1.95 -9.35 -15.93
N ALA A 254 -1.23 -8.24 -16.13
CA ALA A 254 -1.45 -7.36 -17.29
C ALA A 254 -1.18 -8.06 -18.63
N ALA A 255 -0.20 -8.97 -18.69
CA ALA A 255 0.08 -9.79 -19.87
C ALA A 255 -0.90 -10.97 -20.03
N ASN A 256 -1.70 -11.29 -19.01
CA ASN A 256 -2.62 -12.43 -19.01
C ASN A 256 -3.93 -12.09 -19.73
N ARG A 257 -3.94 -12.26 -21.05
CA ARG A 257 -5.12 -12.03 -21.89
C ARG A 257 -6.37 -12.81 -21.44
N GLN A 258 -6.20 -14.01 -20.87
CA GLN A 258 -7.34 -14.78 -20.39
C GLN A 258 -7.96 -14.11 -19.16
N LEU A 259 -7.15 -13.71 -18.19
CA LEU A 259 -7.62 -12.98 -17.01
C LEU A 259 -8.25 -11.63 -17.38
N GLY A 260 -7.63 -10.89 -18.32
CA GLY A 260 -8.20 -9.64 -18.86
C GLY A 260 -9.61 -9.85 -19.40
N LYS A 261 -9.77 -10.80 -20.33
CA LYS A 261 -11.07 -11.14 -20.91
C LYS A 261 -12.11 -11.57 -19.88
N LEU A 262 -11.71 -12.36 -18.88
CA LEU A 262 -12.61 -12.79 -17.80
C LEU A 262 -13.04 -11.61 -16.92
N GLY A 263 -12.14 -10.66 -16.66
CA GLY A 263 -12.42 -9.41 -15.98
C GLY A 263 -13.41 -8.53 -16.73
N GLU A 264 -13.14 -8.30 -18.02
CA GLU A 264 -14.02 -7.54 -18.91
C GLU A 264 -15.42 -8.16 -18.97
N GLN A 265 -15.51 -9.49 -19.16
CA GLN A 265 -16.80 -10.20 -19.12
C GLN A 265 -17.55 -9.97 -17.81
N PHE A 266 -16.84 -10.03 -16.68
CA PHE A 266 -17.43 -9.84 -15.37
C PHE A 266 -18.01 -8.43 -15.21
N VAL A 267 -17.27 -7.40 -15.61
CA VAL A 267 -17.75 -6.00 -15.55
C VAL A 267 -18.90 -5.75 -16.52
N PHE A 268 -18.84 -6.33 -17.72
CA PHE A 268 -19.90 -6.22 -18.72
C PHE A 268 -21.24 -6.73 -18.20
N GLU A 269 -21.26 -7.93 -17.60
CA GLU A 269 -22.48 -8.49 -17.02
C GLU A 269 -22.93 -7.71 -15.77
N LEU A 270 -21.99 -7.20 -14.96
CA LEU A 270 -22.29 -6.38 -13.80
C LEU A 270 -23.00 -5.08 -14.19
N GLU A 271 -22.52 -4.40 -15.23
CA GLU A 271 -23.11 -3.14 -15.71
C GLU A 271 -24.49 -3.33 -16.33
N LYS A 272 -24.68 -4.40 -17.11
CA LYS A 272 -26.02 -4.77 -17.60
C LYS A 272 -26.98 -5.01 -16.46
N TYR A 273 -26.54 -5.73 -15.42
CA TYR A 273 -27.36 -5.99 -14.26
C TYR A 273 -27.69 -4.71 -13.47
N ARG A 274 -26.73 -3.79 -13.34
CA ARG A 274 -26.93 -2.48 -12.70
C ARG A 274 -28.05 -1.69 -13.38
N LEU A 275 -28.02 -1.61 -14.71
CA LEU A 275 -29.05 -0.93 -15.51
C LEU A 275 -30.41 -1.63 -15.41
N LEU A 276 -30.45 -2.96 -15.44
CA LEU A 276 -31.68 -3.73 -15.25
C LEU A 276 -32.31 -3.48 -13.88
N LEU A 277 -31.52 -3.42 -12.81
CA LEU A 277 -32.02 -3.07 -11.47
C LEU A 277 -32.59 -1.64 -11.42
N ALA A 278 -32.00 -0.72 -12.18
CA ALA A 278 -32.50 0.64 -12.30
C ALA A 278 -33.77 0.75 -13.19
N GLY A 279 -34.26 -0.36 -13.75
CA GLY A 279 -35.40 -0.38 -14.66
C GLY A 279 -35.09 0.16 -16.06
N ARG A 280 -33.81 0.17 -16.45
CA ARG A 280 -33.30 0.67 -17.72
C ARG A 280 -32.93 -0.47 -18.66
N ASP A 281 -33.89 -1.35 -18.94
CA ASP A 281 -33.76 -2.46 -19.89
C ASP A 281 -33.31 -1.97 -21.28
N ASP A 282 -33.73 -0.76 -21.66
CA ASP A 282 -33.37 -0.09 -22.91
C ASP A 282 -31.87 0.22 -23.00
N LEU A 283 -31.24 0.64 -21.90
CA LEU A 283 -29.80 0.89 -21.82
C LEU A 283 -29.01 -0.40 -21.62
N ALA A 284 -29.52 -1.35 -20.82
CA ALA A 284 -28.87 -2.64 -20.59
C ALA A 284 -28.65 -3.42 -21.90
N GLN A 285 -29.54 -3.27 -22.88
CA GLN A 285 -29.40 -3.86 -24.21
C GLN A 285 -28.38 -3.15 -25.10
N LYS A 286 -28.01 -1.90 -24.77
CA LYS A 286 -27.05 -1.08 -25.53
C LYS A 286 -25.62 -1.17 -25.01
N VAL A 287 -25.37 -1.80 -23.86
CA VAL A 287 -24.01 -1.99 -23.33
C VAL A 287 -23.16 -2.74 -24.36
N VAL A 288 -21.98 -2.22 -24.69
CA VAL A 288 -21.09 -2.79 -25.72
C VAL A 288 -19.76 -3.22 -25.10
N TRP A 289 -19.31 -4.43 -25.45
CA TRP A 289 -17.96 -4.88 -25.13
C TRP A 289 -17.00 -4.40 -26.24
N ALA A 290 -16.58 -3.14 -26.15
CA ALA A 290 -15.88 -2.41 -27.20
C ALA A 290 -14.55 -3.05 -27.61
N SER A 291 -13.74 -3.53 -26.65
CA SER A 291 -12.46 -4.21 -26.93
C SER A 291 -12.64 -5.49 -27.77
N GLN A 292 -13.78 -6.18 -27.61
CA GLN A 292 -14.11 -7.40 -28.35
C GLN A 292 -14.80 -7.11 -29.70
N ASP A 293 -15.75 -6.17 -29.72
CA ASP A 293 -16.67 -5.98 -30.84
C ASP A 293 -16.20 -4.90 -31.85
N ILE A 294 -15.39 -3.94 -31.40
CA ILE A 294 -14.87 -2.82 -32.21
C ILE A 294 -13.35 -2.94 -32.38
N GLY A 295 -12.63 -3.20 -31.28
CA GLY A 295 -11.18 -3.38 -31.23
C GLY A 295 -10.52 -2.74 -30.01
N ASP A 296 -9.27 -3.10 -29.74
CA ASP A 296 -8.48 -2.70 -28.56
C ASP A 296 -7.86 -1.29 -28.66
N GLY A 297 -8.02 -0.61 -29.79
CA GLY A 297 -7.40 0.69 -30.06
C GLY A 297 -8.08 1.90 -29.41
N LEU A 298 -9.24 1.72 -28.75
CA LEU A 298 -10.05 2.81 -28.22
C LEU A 298 -9.54 3.37 -26.89
N GLY A 299 -8.79 2.56 -26.13
CA GLY A 299 -8.27 2.95 -24.81
C GLY A 299 -9.28 2.76 -23.66
N PHE A 300 -10.34 1.99 -23.89
CA PHE A 300 -11.29 1.48 -22.89
C PHE A 300 -11.88 0.15 -23.40
N ASP A 301 -12.49 -0.63 -22.51
CA ASP A 301 -12.99 -1.98 -22.82
C ASP A 301 -14.50 -2.04 -23.04
N ILE A 302 -15.30 -1.26 -22.31
CA ILE A 302 -16.77 -1.37 -22.29
C ILE A 302 -17.40 0.02 -22.41
N ILE A 303 -18.49 0.11 -23.18
CA ILE A 303 -19.39 1.28 -23.19
C ILE A 303 -20.63 0.91 -22.37
N SER A 304 -20.87 1.66 -21.30
CA SER A 304 -22.08 1.61 -20.46
C SER A 304 -22.75 2.99 -20.43
N PHE A 305 -23.78 3.16 -19.61
CA PHE A 305 -24.58 4.38 -19.56
C PHE A 305 -24.92 4.77 -18.12
N ASP A 306 -25.00 6.07 -17.85
CA ASP A 306 -25.62 6.56 -16.62
C ASP A 306 -27.14 6.35 -16.67
N GLU A 307 -27.72 5.85 -15.59
CA GLU A 307 -29.14 5.52 -15.50
C GLU A 307 -30.04 6.76 -15.38
N ALA A 308 -29.50 7.90 -14.93
CA ALA A 308 -30.25 9.12 -14.67
C ALA A 308 -30.33 10.04 -15.89
N ASP A 309 -29.27 10.10 -16.71
CA ASP A 309 -29.19 11.04 -17.84
C ASP A 309 -28.80 10.44 -19.19
N ASP A 310 -28.65 9.12 -19.28
CA ASP A 310 -28.30 8.36 -20.49
C ASP A 310 -26.90 8.66 -21.04
N SER A 311 -26.06 9.40 -20.30
CA SER A 311 -24.71 9.71 -20.74
C SER A 311 -23.84 8.44 -20.84
N GLU A 312 -22.99 8.39 -21.87
CA GLU A 312 -22.07 7.26 -22.07
C GLU A 312 -20.98 7.24 -20.99
N ARG A 313 -20.63 6.03 -20.56
CA ARG A 313 -19.53 5.73 -19.64
C ARG A 313 -18.54 4.80 -20.32
N MET A 314 -17.29 5.21 -20.40
CA MET A 314 -16.19 4.47 -21.02
C MET A 314 -15.41 3.77 -19.91
N LEU A 315 -15.52 2.45 -19.86
CA LEU A 315 -14.98 1.66 -18.75
C LEU A 315 -13.73 0.91 -19.20
N GLU A 316 -12.63 1.14 -18.50
CA GLU A 316 -11.38 0.39 -18.63
C GLU A 316 -11.27 -0.62 -17.48
N VAL A 317 -11.01 -1.88 -17.78
CA VAL A 317 -11.05 -2.98 -16.82
C VAL A 317 -9.66 -3.53 -16.56
N LYS A 318 -9.21 -3.46 -15.30
CA LYS A 318 -7.94 -4.05 -14.87
C LYS A 318 -8.20 -5.18 -13.89
N ALA A 319 -8.16 -6.42 -14.36
CA ALA A 319 -8.32 -7.60 -13.53
C ALA A 319 -7.00 -8.04 -12.86
N THR A 320 -7.11 -8.67 -11.70
CA THR A 320 -5.99 -9.35 -11.02
C THR A 320 -6.49 -10.53 -10.18
N GLY A 321 -5.67 -11.58 -10.08
CA GLY A 321 -5.88 -12.63 -9.09
C GLY A 321 -5.44 -12.24 -7.68
N LEU A 322 -4.75 -11.12 -7.54
CA LEU A 322 -4.21 -10.59 -6.29
C LEU A 322 -5.23 -9.71 -5.55
N GLY A 323 -4.87 -9.23 -4.36
CA GLY A 323 -5.70 -8.31 -3.58
C GLY A 323 -5.67 -6.86 -4.09
N LYS A 324 -6.49 -6.00 -3.50
CA LYS A 324 -6.66 -4.60 -3.95
C LYS A 324 -5.45 -3.67 -3.78
N PHE A 325 -4.44 -4.06 -2.99
CA PHE A 325 -3.25 -3.24 -2.69
C PHE A 325 -2.12 -3.35 -3.73
N PHE A 326 -2.30 -4.14 -4.78
CA PHE A 326 -1.26 -4.31 -5.81
C PHE A 326 -1.37 -3.25 -6.90
N PRO A 327 -0.22 -2.82 -7.46
CA PRO A 327 -0.21 -1.97 -8.64
C PRO A 327 -0.86 -2.68 -9.83
N PHE A 328 -1.18 -1.90 -10.84
CA PHE A 328 -1.71 -2.35 -12.11
C PHE A 328 -1.08 -1.54 -13.23
N TYR A 329 -1.04 -2.14 -14.41
CA TYR A 329 -0.45 -1.54 -15.59
C TYR A 329 -1.54 -0.91 -16.43
N VAL A 330 -1.28 0.30 -16.91
CA VAL A 330 -2.12 1.01 -17.88
C VAL A 330 -1.30 1.35 -19.10
N THR A 331 -1.92 1.34 -20.27
CA THR A 331 -1.24 1.67 -21.52
C THR A 331 -1.18 3.19 -21.73
N SER A 332 -0.27 3.66 -22.58
CA SER A 332 -0.24 5.08 -22.97
C SER A 332 -1.52 5.54 -23.66
N ASN A 333 -2.28 4.60 -24.26
CA ASN A 333 -3.51 4.93 -24.95
C ASN A 333 -4.66 5.16 -23.96
N GLU A 334 -4.81 4.27 -22.98
CA GLU A 334 -5.76 4.42 -21.86
C GLU A 334 -5.55 5.72 -21.10
N VAL A 335 -4.29 6.06 -20.79
CA VAL A 335 -3.98 7.32 -20.10
C VAL A 335 -4.44 8.53 -20.93
N ARG A 336 -4.14 8.58 -22.22
CA ARG A 336 -4.59 9.69 -23.09
C ARG A 336 -6.11 9.73 -23.23
N CYS A 337 -6.75 8.57 -23.41
CA CYS A 337 -8.20 8.48 -23.46
C CYS A 337 -8.83 9.06 -22.19
N SER A 338 -8.32 8.71 -21.01
CA SER A 338 -8.81 9.25 -19.75
C SER A 338 -8.58 10.75 -19.58
N GLU A 339 -7.54 11.32 -20.21
CA GLU A 339 -7.26 12.76 -20.24
C GLU A 339 -8.21 13.50 -21.20
N ASP A 340 -8.59 12.89 -22.32
CA ASP A 340 -9.45 13.48 -23.35
C ASP A 340 -10.94 13.48 -22.93
N ILE A 341 -11.40 12.47 -22.19
CA ILE A 341 -12.81 12.30 -21.78
C ILE A 341 -12.99 12.01 -20.27
N PRO A 342 -12.42 12.81 -19.35
CA PRO A 342 -12.37 12.48 -17.93
C PRO A 342 -13.75 12.37 -17.27
N GLN A 343 -14.77 13.08 -17.77
CA GLN A 343 -16.12 13.00 -17.19
C GLN A 343 -16.80 11.65 -17.45
N GLN A 344 -16.43 10.96 -18.53
CA GLN A 344 -17.05 9.71 -18.97
C GLN A 344 -16.16 8.50 -18.67
N TYR A 345 -14.85 8.72 -18.47
CA TYR A 345 -13.87 7.66 -18.27
C TYR A 345 -13.86 7.13 -16.84
N GLN A 346 -13.89 5.80 -16.72
CA GLN A 346 -13.86 5.11 -15.43
C GLN A 346 -12.95 3.88 -15.50
N LEU A 347 -12.10 3.72 -14.49
CA LEU A 347 -11.26 2.53 -14.32
C LEU A 347 -11.92 1.58 -13.31
N PHE A 348 -12.21 0.35 -13.74
CA PHE A 348 -12.71 -0.73 -12.92
C PHE A 348 -11.54 -1.66 -12.56
N ARG A 349 -11.05 -1.56 -11.32
CA ARG A 349 -10.04 -2.52 -10.82
C ARG A 349 -10.75 -3.73 -10.23
N VAL A 350 -10.75 -4.85 -10.94
CA VAL A 350 -11.29 -6.11 -10.45
C VAL A 350 -10.17 -6.90 -9.77
N PHE A 351 -10.35 -7.28 -8.51
CA PHE A 351 -9.36 -7.98 -7.70
C PHE A 351 -9.94 -9.24 -7.05
N ASP A 352 -9.07 -10.10 -6.53
CA ASP A 352 -9.40 -11.42 -5.99
C ASP A 352 -10.19 -12.31 -6.97
N PHE A 353 -9.97 -12.14 -8.28
CA PHE A 353 -10.84 -12.70 -9.32
C PHE A 353 -11.03 -14.21 -9.21
N GLY A 354 -9.95 -14.95 -8.94
CA GLY A 354 -10.01 -16.42 -8.84
C GLY A 354 -10.86 -16.93 -7.67
N ARG A 355 -11.13 -16.11 -6.66
CA ARG A 355 -11.94 -16.45 -5.48
C ARG A 355 -13.34 -15.87 -5.59
N SER A 356 -13.47 -14.62 -5.16
CA SER A 356 -14.69 -13.84 -5.10
C SER A 356 -14.35 -12.47 -5.66
N PRO A 357 -14.57 -12.23 -6.97
CA PRO A 357 -14.21 -10.99 -7.60
C PRO A 357 -14.94 -9.82 -6.92
N ARG A 358 -14.15 -8.83 -6.56
CA ARG A 358 -14.59 -7.53 -6.04
C ARG A 358 -13.93 -6.45 -6.86
N LEU A 359 -14.44 -5.22 -6.82
CA LEU A 359 -13.86 -4.13 -7.56
C LEU A 359 -13.92 -2.81 -6.82
N TYR A 360 -13.03 -1.90 -7.19
CA TYR A 360 -13.17 -0.48 -6.89
C TYR A 360 -13.14 0.31 -8.20
N ILE A 361 -13.71 1.50 -8.18
CA ILE A 361 -13.85 2.35 -9.37
C ILE A 361 -13.10 3.66 -9.15
N LEU A 362 -12.29 4.06 -10.14
CA LEU A 362 -11.70 5.40 -10.22
C LEU A 362 -12.37 6.18 -11.36
N HIS A 363 -12.76 7.42 -11.10
CA HIS A 363 -13.49 8.26 -12.04
C HIS A 363 -12.61 9.44 -12.47
N GLY A 364 -12.36 9.61 -13.77
CA GLY A 364 -11.55 10.71 -14.28
C GLY A 364 -10.23 10.32 -14.92
N SER A 365 -9.37 11.32 -15.05
CA SER A 365 -8.04 11.19 -15.68
C SER A 365 -7.11 10.34 -14.82
N LEU A 366 -6.58 9.27 -15.42
CA LEU A 366 -5.58 8.42 -14.78
C LEU A 366 -4.30 9.18 -14.42
N ARG A 367 -3.99 10.26 -15.14
CA ARG A 367 -2.84 11.13 -14.83
C ARG A 367 -2.98 11.81 -13.48
N GLU A 368 -4.19 12.20 -13.12
CA GLU A 368 -4.49 12.92 -11.88
C GLU A 368 -4.72 11.96 -10.72
N LEU A 369 -5.31 10.79 -11.00
CA LEU A 369 -5.71 9.82 -10.00
C LEU A 369 -4.59 8.84 -9.62
N CYS A 370 -3.61 8.61 -10.48
CA CYS A 370 -2.58 7.60 -10.29
C CYS A 370 -1.16 8.18 -10.36
N GLN A 371 -0.26 7.60 -9.55
CA GLN A 371 1.17 7.79 -9.74
C GLN A 371 1.65 6.88 -10.88
N LEU A 372 1.85 7.46 -12.07
CA LEU A 372 2.26 6.72 -13.26
C LEU A 372 3.79 6.64 -13.36
N GLU A 373 4.32 5.42 -13.47
CA GLU A 373 5.73 5.16 -13.76
C GLU A 373 5.91 4.63 -15.18
N PRO A 374 6.93 5.09 -15.93
CA PRO A 374 7.16 4.60 -17.27
C PRO A 374 7.76 3.18 -17.25
N VAL A 375 7.11 2.26 -17.96
CA VAL A 375 7.51 0.83 -18.03
C VAL A 375 8.18 0.50 -19.36
N LEU A 376 7.52 0.85 -20.47
CA LEU A 376 7.97 0.59 -21.83
C LEU A 376 8.06 1.90 -22.60
N TYR A 377 9.14 2.07 -23.34
CA TYR A 377 9.36 3.22 -24.21
C TYR A 377 9.31 2.80 -25.67
N ARG A 378 8.63 3.59 -26.49
CA ARG A 378 8.72 3.50 -27.95
C ARG A 378 9.90 4.35 -28.42
N ALA A 379 10.80 3.76 -29.20
CA ALA A 379 11.90 4.46 -29.84
C ALA A 379 11.63 4.63 -31.35
N VAL A 380 12.05 5.77 -31.90
CA VAL A 380 12.05 6.08 -33.34
C VAL A 380 13.39 6.76 -33.68
N ILE A 381 13.84 6.65 -34.94
CA ILE A 381 15.09 7.25 -35.45
C ILE A 381 14.76 8.26 -36.53
#